data_AF-D8KXK4-F1
#
_entry.id   AF-D8KXK4-F1
#
_cell.length_a   1.000
_cell.length_b   1.000
_cell.length_c   1.000
_cell.angle_alpha   90.00
_cell.angle_beta   90.00
_cell.angle_gamma   90.00
#
_symmetry.space_group_name_H-M   'P 1'
#
loop_
_entity.id
_entity.type
_entity.pdbx_description
1 polymer ?
#
loop_
_entity_poly.entity_id
_entity_poly.type
_entity_poly.pdbx_seq_one_letter_code
_entity_poly.pdbx_strand_id
1 'polypeptide(L)' 'IEYDPNRNAFICLVNYVDGEKRYILHPRGMGIGDVVASGPSVPVSIGNALPL' A
#
# COMPACT_ATOMS: atom_id res chain seq x y z
N ILE A 1 6.88 -3.67 -6.74
CA ILE A 1 7.36 -4.30 -5.48
C ILE A 1 8.86 -4.22 -5.54
N GLU A 2 9.49 -3.65 -4.53
CA GLU A 2 10.89 -3.25 -4.54
C GLU A 2 11.56 -3.60 -3.21
N TYR A 3 12.85 -3.91 -3.28
CA TYR A 3 13.69 -4.11 -2.10
C TYR A 3 14.20 -2.76 -1.60
N ASP A 4 14.13 -2.53 -0.29
CA ASP A 4 14.71 -1.35 0.35
C ASP A 4 15.75 -1.80 1.39
N PRO A 5 17.04 -1.47 1.24
CA PRO A 5 18.09 -1.90 2.16
C PRO A 5 17.95 -1.36 3.59
N ASN A 6 17.15 -0.32 3.81
CA ASN A 6 16.96 0.29 5.14
C ASN A 6 15.89 -0.42 5.98
N ARG A 7 15.27 -1.48 5.46
CA ARG A 7 14.19 -2.21 6.15
C ARG A 7 14.12 -3.67 5.70
N ASN A 8 13.62 -4.53 6.58
CA ASN A 8 13.50 -5.96 6.28
C ASN A 8 12.31 -6.27 5.37
N ALA A 9 11.28 -5.42 5.36
CA ALA A 9 10.08 -5.61 4.54
C ALA A 9 10.25 -4.99 3.15
N PHE A 10 9.67 -5.63 2.13
CA PHE A 10 9.55 -5.03 0.80
C PHE A 10 8.68 -3.78 0.83
N ILE A 11 8.86 -2.92 -0.16
CA ILE A 11 7.99 -1.77 -0.40
C ILE A 11 7.27 -1.90 -1.74
N CYS A 12 6.13 -1.23 -1.86
CA CYS A 12 5.47 -1.02 -3.14
C CYS A 12 5.22 0.47 -3.38
N LEU A 13 5.39 0.87 -4.64
CA LEU A 13 5.04 2.19 -5.13
C LEU A 13 3.54 2.23 -5.42
N VAL A 14 2.83 3.12 -4.74
CA VAL A 14 1.40 3.39 -4.96
C VAL A 14 1.28 4.68 -5.75
N ASN A 15 0.50 4.64 -6.83
CA ASN A 15 0.12 5.81 -7.60
C ASN A 15 -1.31 6.19 -7.20
N TYR A 16 -1.47 7.34 -6.56
CA TYR A 16 -2.78 7.88 -6.21
C TYR A 16 -3.44 8.51 -7.44
N VAL A 17 -4.76 8.65 -7.37
CA VAL A 17 -5.59 9.21 -8.46
C VAL A 17 -5.29 10.68 -8.74
N ASP A 18 -4.73 11.40 -7.77
CA ASP A 18 -4.28 12.80 -7.87
C ASP A 18 -2.89 12.93 -8.51
N GLY A 19 -2.24 11.80 -8.85
CA GLY A 19 -0.91 11.76 -9.44
C GLY A 19 0.23 11.70 -8.42
N GLU A 20 -0.06 11.75 -7.13
CA GLU A 20 0.97 11.54 -6.11
C GLU A 20 1.47 10.10 -6.11
N LYS A 21 2.77 9.95 -5.83
CA LYS A 21 3.41 8.65 -5.68
C LYS A 21 3.96 8.51 -4.28
N ARG A 22 3.60 7.42 -3.60
CA ARG A 22 4.12 7.13 -2.26
C ARG A 22 4.55 5.68 -2.17
N TYR A 23 5.56 5.44 -1.35
CA TYR A 23 5.92 4.10 -0.95
C TYR A 23 5.14 3.70 0.30
N ILE A 24 4.63 2.48 0.31
CA ILE A 24 4.12 1.81 1.50
C ILE A 24 4.87 0.50 1.72
N LEU A 25 4.81 -0.02 2.94
CA LEU A 25 5.27 -1.38 3.21
C LEU A 25 4.38 -2.36 2.45
N HIS A 26 5.00 -3.32 1.77
CA HIS A 26 4.29 -4.30 0.97
C HIS A 26 3.53 -5.28 1.89
N PRO A 27 2.19 -5.28 1.86
CA PRO A 27 1.40 -6.22 2.63
C PRO A 27 1.51 -7.61 2.00
N ARG A 28 1.61 -8.65 2.84
CA ARG A 28 1.65 -10.03 2.37
C ARG A 28 0.36 -10.37 1.61
N GLY A 29 0.51 -10.95 0.42
CA GLY A 29 -0.61 -11.39 -0.43
C GLY A 29 -1.14 -10.32 -1.39
N MET A 30 -0.56 -9.12 -1.39
CA MET A 30 -0.84 -8.09 -2.39
C MET A 30 -0.07 -8.36 -3.69
N GLY A 31 -0.71 -8.14 -4.84
CA GLY A 31 -0.12 -8.20 -6.18
C GLY A 31 0.12 -6.83 -6.79
N ILE A 32 0.76 -6.80 -7.97
CA ILE A 32 0.87 -5.60 -8.79
C ILE A 32 -0.49 -5.35 -9.46
N GLY A 33 -1.01 -4.13 -9.35
CA GLY A 33 -2.30 -3.74 -9.91
C GLY A 33 -3.46 -3.77 -8.90
N ASP A 34 -3.23 -4.29 -7.70
CA ASP A 34 -4.21 -4.21 -6.62
C ASP A 34 -4.46 -2.75 -6.22
N VAL A 35 -5.72 -2.45 -5.91
CA VAL A 35 -6.15 -1.12 -5.48
C VAL A 35 -6.19 -1.08 -3.96
N VAL A 36 -5.55 -0.06 -3.38
CA VAL A 36 -5.58 0.23 -1.95
C VAL A 36 -6.29 1.56 -1.70
N ALA A 37 -6.98 1.64 -0.58
CA ALA A 37 -7.66 2.84 -0.13
C ALA A 37 -7.39 3.10 1.36
N SER A 38 -7.46 4.37 1.75
CA SER A 38 -7.31 4.80 3.14
C SER A 38 -8.49 5.67 3.52
N GLY A 39 -9.14 5.38 4.65
CA GLY A 39 -10.27 6.16 5.13
C GLY A 39 -11.13 5.43 6.16
N PRO A 40 -12.10 6.13 6.79
CA PRO A 40 -12.97 5.55 7.80
C PRO A 40 -14.02 4.58 7.23
N SER A 41 -14.36 4.70 5.94
CA SER A 41 -15.42 3.94 5.26
C SER A 41 -14.90 2.93 4.24
N VAL A 42 -13.59 2.70 4.18
CA VAL A 42 -13.00 1.73 3.25
C VAL A 42 -13.23 0.30 3.76
N PRO A 43 -13.34 -0.70 2.87
CA PRO A 43 -13.51 -2.08 3.31
C PRO A 43 -12.26 -2.60 4.03
N VAL A 44 -12.45 -3.53 4.97
CA VAL A 44 -11.35 -4.25 5.62
C VAL A 44 -10.80 -5.27 4.62
N SER A 45 -9.80 -4.86 3.85
CA SER A 45 -9.10 -5.69 2.87
C SER A 45 -7.60 -5.48 2.96
N ILE A 46 -6.83 -6.39 2.35
CA ILE A 46 -5.36 -6.34 2.34
C ILE A 46 -4.90 -4.99 1.76
N GLY A 47 -4.08 -4.26 2.54
CA GLY A 47 -3.51 -2.98 2.14
C GLY A 47 -4.33 -1.74 2.47
N ASN A 48 -5.61 -1.89 2.83
CA ASN A 48 -6.42 -0.73 3.23
C ASN A 48 -6.05 -0.25 4.64
N ALA A 49 -6.07 1.06 4.84
CA ALA A 49 -5.80 1.70 6.12
C ALA A 49 -7.07 2.32 6.69
N LEU A 50 -7.39 1.99 7.94
CA LEU A 50 -8.55 2.48 8.68
C LEU A 50 -8.12 3.10 10.03
N PRO A 51 -8.89 4.06 10.58
CA PRO A 51 -8.76 4.46 11.97
C PRO A 51 -9.03 3.29 12.93
N LEU A 52 -8.43 3.33 14.13
CA LEU A 52 -8.72 2.40 15.23
C LEU A 52 -10.05 2.71 15.92
#